data_AF-A0A7R7CEF3-F1
#
_entry.id   AF-A0A7R7CEF3-F1
#
_cell.length_a   1.000
_cell.length_b   1.000
_cell.length_c   1.000
_cell.angle_alpha   90.00
_cell.angle_beta   90.00
_cell.angle_gamma   90.00
#
_symmetry.space_group_name_H-M   'P 1'
#
loop_
_entity.id
_entity.type
_entity.pdbx_description
1 polymer ?
#
loop_
_entity_poly.entity_id
_entity_poly.type
_entity_poly.pdbx_seq_one_letter_code
_entity_poly.pdbx_strand_id
1 'polypeptide(L)'
;MDEKPFEEPVLVRLEPLGPALPIHSTKKAVELLTDARWPSERGPRHRDAVDACLKVLDGHRSTLDARNALLEAAREAEILVAV
;
A
#
# COMPACT_ATOMS: atom_id res chain seq x y z
N MET A 1 13.38 -10.81 -5.61
CA MET A 1 12.05 -10.62 -4.99
C MET A 1 11.04 -10.53 -6.11
N ASP A 2 10.09 -11.46 -6.17
CA ASP A 2 8.95 -11.38 -7.08
C ASP A 2 8.17 -10.09 -6.82
N GLU A 3 7.80 -9.38 -7.89
CA GLU A 3 7.05 -8.12 -7.75
C GLU A 3 5.65 -8.36 -7.17
N LYS A 4 5.07 -9.55 -7.41
CA LYS A 4 3.72 -9.95 -6.97
C LYS A 4 2.69 -8.85 -7.31
N PRO A 5 2.36 -8.73 -8.61
CA PRO A 5 1.47 -7.69 -9.10
C PRO A 5 0.07 -7.86 -8.49
N PHE A 6 -0.59 -6.73 -8.29
CA PHE A 6 -2.01 -6.70 -7.97
C PHE A 6 -2.83 -6.87 -9.24
N GLU A 7 -4.00 -7.49 -9.11
CA GLU A 7 -4.96 -7.62 -10.20
C GLU A 7 -5.47 -6.24 -10.64
N GLU A 8 -5.74 -5.37 -9.66
CA GLU A 8 -6.13 -3.98 -9.86
C GLU A 8 -5.18 -3.06 -9.07
N PRO A 9 -4.69 -1.97 -9.70
CA PRO A 9 -3.82 -1.03 -9.02
C PRO A 9 -4.56 -0.21 -7.98
N VAL A 10 -3.91 0.11 -6.87
CA VAL A 10 -4.43 1.06 -5.88
C VAL A 10 -3.91 2.45 -6.20
N LEU A 11 -4.81 3.44 -6.33
CA LEU A 11 -4.43 4.83 -6.59
C LEU A 11 -4.33 5.60 -5.26
N VAL A 12 -3.12 6.07 -4.94
CA VAL A 12 -2.86 6.88 -3.75
C VAL A 12 -2.36 8.26 -4.12
N ARG A 13 -2.57 9.25 -3.25
CA ARG A 13 -2.04 10.60 -3.40
C ARG A 13 -1.43 11.05 -2.09
N LEU A 14 -0.10 11.07 -2.03
CA LEU A 14 0.66 11.41 -0.83
C LEU A 14 0.58 12.90 -0.47
N GLU A 15 0.44 13.77 -1.47
CA GLU A 15 0.36 15.23 -1.29
C GLU A 15 -0.97 15.74 -1.84
N PRO A 16 -1.70 16.64 -1.16
CA PRO A 16 -3.00 17.13 -1.61
C PRO A 16 -3.02 17.66 -3.05
N LEU A 17 -1.92 18.29 -3.48
CA LEU A 17 -1.70 18.86 -4.81
C LEU A 17 -0.79 17.99 -5.70
N GLY A 18 -0.38 16.82 -5.22
CA GLY A 18 0.52 15.91 -5.93
C GLY A 18 -0.20 14.97 -6.91
N PRO A 19 0.55 14.33 -7.83
CA PRO A 19 -0.02 13.34 -8.73
C PRO A 19 -0.52 12.11 -7.96
N ALA A 20 -1.57 11.47 -8.49
CA ALA A 20 -1.94 10.14 -8.02
C ALA A 20 -0.89 9.13 -8.48
N LEU A 21 -0.40 8.34 -7.54
CA LEU A 21 0.57 7.28 -7.75
C LEU A 21 -0.17 5.94 -7.86
N PRO A 22 -0.08 5.24 -9.00
CA PRO A 22 -0.63 3.91 -9.12
C PRO A 22 0.31 2.87 -8.51
N ILE A 23 -0.22 2.07 -7.59
CA ILE A 23 0.50 0.97 -6.95
C ILE A 23 0.06 -0.34 -7.59
N HIS A 24 0.92 -0.88 -8.46
CA HIS A 24 0.62 -2.08 -9.25
C HIS A 24 1.09 -3.38 -8.60
N SER A 25 1.84 -3.32 -7.49
CA SER A 25 2.52 -4.49 -6.96
C SER A 25 2.77 -4.41 -5.47
N THR A 26 2.94 -5.57 -4.85
CA THR A 26 3.22 -5.70 -3.41
C THR A 26 4.55 -5.02 -3.08
N LYS A 27 5.57 -5.18 -3.94
CA LYS A 27 6.85 -4.50 -3.76
C LYS A 27 6.68 -2.98 -3.76
N LYS A 28 5.90 -2.45 -4.71
CA LYS A 28 5.65 -1.01 -4.80
C LYS A 28 4.86 -0.48 -3.59
N ALA A 29 3.95 -1.30 -3.05
CA ALA A 29 3.23 -0.99 -1.83
C ALA A 29 4.16 -0.86 -0.61
N VAL A 30 5.14 -1.76 -0.45
CA VAL A 30 6.14 -1.66 0.64
C VAL A 30 6.99 -0.41 0.49
N GLU A 31 7.45 -0.10 -0.72
CA GLU A 31 8.20 1.14 -1.00
C GLU A 31 7.39 2.37 -0.57
N LEU A 32 6.10 2.42 -0.93
CA LEU A 32 5.20 3.50 -0.53
C LEU A 32 5.00 3.58 1.00
N LEU A 33 4.75 2.44 1.66
CA LEU A 33 4.49 2.38 3.09
C LEU A 33 5.73 2.75 3.91
N THR A 34 6.92 2.44 3.41
CA THR A 34 8.18 2.78 4.09
C THR A 34 8.69 4.19 3.77
N ASP A 35 8.09 4.85 2.77
CA ASP A 35 8.43 6.19 2.35
C ASP A 35 8.27 7.21 3.49
N ALA A 36 9.16 8.21 3.52
CA ALA A 36 9.10 9.30 4.48
C ALA A 36 7.94 10.28 4.20
N ARG A 37 7.40 10.27 2.96
CA ARG A 37 6.30 11.14 2.52
C ARG A 37 4.92 10.67 2.97
N TRP A 38 4.82 9.54 3.68
CA TRP A 38 3.55 9.06 4.21
C TRP A 38 3.00 10.08 5.24
N PRO A 39 1.82 10.68 5.01
CA PRO A 39 1.41 11.92 5.69
C PRO A 39 0.85 11.72 7.11
N SER A 40 0.41 10.50 7.46
CA SER A 40 -0.18 10.21 8.77
C SER A 40 0.85 9.58 9.72
N GLU A 41 0.65 9.76 11.04
CA GLU A 41 1.33 8.90 12.03
C GLU A 41 1.10 7.45 11.62
N ARG A 42 2.18 6.66 11.56
CA ARG A 42 2.14 5.25 11.11
C ARG A 42 1.23 4.43 12.02
N GLY A 43 -0.06 4.46 11.72
CA GLY A 43 -1.15 3.92 12.52
C GLY A 43 -1.20 2.40 12.51
N PRO A 44 -2.18 1.81 13.21
CA PRO A 44 -2.38 0.37 13.20
C PRO A 44 -2.59 -0.18 11.78
N ARG A 45 -3.34 0.48 10.89
CA ARG A 45 -3.54 -0.05 9.52
C ARG A 45 -2.27 0.04 8.68
N HIS A 46 -1.46 1.07 8.89
CA HIS A 46 -0.15 1.18 8.25
C HIS A 46 0.75 -0.03 8.58
N ARG A 47 0.84 -0.39 9.86
CA ARG A 47 1.61 -1.56 10.29
C ARG A 47 1.04 -2.86 9.75
N ASP A 48 -0.28 -3.02 9.77
CA ASP A 48 -0.96 -4.20 9.19
C ASP A 48 -0.68 -4.33 7.69
N ALA A 49 -0.67 -3.20 6.95
CA ALA A 49 -0.36 -3.19 5.52
C ALA A 49 1.09 -3.58 5.23
N VAL A 50 2.05 -3.10 6.04
CA VAL A 50 3.46 -3.50 5.91
C VAL A 50 3.62 -5.00 6.17
N ASP A 51 3.06 -5.51 7.28
CA ASP A 51 3.12 -6.93 7.62
C ASP A 51 2.47 -7.82 6.55
N ALA A 52 1.29 -7.43 6.05
CA ALA A 52 0.60 -8.14 4.98
C ALA A 52 1.45 -8.17 3.70
N CYS A 53 2.01 -7.04 3.29
CA CYS A 53 2.85 -6.97 2.09
C CYS A 53 4.12 -7.84 2.22
N LEU A 54 4.78 -7.82 3.38
CA LEU A 54 5.95 -8.67 3.64
C LEU A 54 5.59 -10.15 3.58
N LYS A 55 4.49 -10.56 4.24
CA LYS A 55 4.00 -11.96 4.17
C LYS A 55 3.66 -12.40 2.76
N VAL A 56 3.10 -11.51 1.94
CA VAL A 56 2.87 -11.78 0.52
C VAL A 56 4.18 -11.97 -0.20
N LEU A 57 5.17 -11.09 -0.03
CA LEU A 57 6.50 -11.25 -0.65
C LEU A 57 7.17 -12.57 -0.27
N ASP A 58 7.06 -12.98 1.00
CA ASP A 58 7.57 -14.26 1.50
C ASP A 58 6.75 -15.49 1.06
N GLY A 59 5.59 -15.29 0.41
CA GLY A 59 4.75 -16.38 -0.11
C GLY A 59 3.77 -16.98 0.90
N HIS A 60 3.56 -16.33 2.04
CA HIS A 60 2.65 -16.77 3.10
C HIS A 60 1.22 -16.25 2.95
N ARG A 61 0.97 -15.26 2.08
CA ARG A 61 -0.34 -14.63 1.85
C ARG A 61 -0.59 -14.33 0.38
N SER A 62 -1.85 -14.02 0.04
CA SER A 62 -2.28 -13.65 -1.31
C SER A 62 -2.05 -12.16 -1.60
N THR A 63 -1.82 -11.81 -2.86
CA THR A 63 -1.71 -10.40 -3.29
C THR A 63 -2.98 -9.59 -3.02
N LEU A 64 -4.15 -10.25 -2.98
CA LEU A 64 -5.42 -9.65 -2.59
C LEU A 64 -5.41 -9.16 -1.13
N ASP A 65 -4.83 -9.94 -0.21
CA ASP A 65 -4.70 -9.53 1.20
C ASP A 65 -3.84 -8.28 1.34
N ALA A 66 -2.70 -8.22 0.63
CA ALA A 66 -1.83 -7.04 0.63
C ALA A 66 -2.54 -5.82 0.03
N ARG A 67 -3.27 -5.99 -1.08
CA ARG A 67 -4.06 -4.91 -1.69
C ARG A 67 -5.11 -4.35 -0.72
N ASN A 68 -5.87 -5.23 -0.07
CA ASN A 68 -6.90 -4.81 0.89
C ASN A 68 -6.30 -4.10 2.10
N ALA A 69 -5.18 -4.60 2.65
CA ALA A 69 -4.50 -3.95 3.76
C ALA A 69 -3.95 -2.56 3.35
N LEU A 70 -3.41 -2.44 2.14
CA LEU A 70 -2.97 -1.16 1.59
C LEU A 70 -4.13 -0.17 1.44
N LEU A 71 -5.29 -0.62 0.97
CA LEU A 71 -6.50 0.21 0.85
C LEU A 71 -6.94 0.77 2.19
N GLU A 72 -7.01 -0.08 3.22
CA GLU A 72 -7.37 0.35 4.57
C GLU A 72 -6.34 1.33 5.15
N ALA A 73 -5.05 1.10 4.91
CA ALA A 73 -4.00 2.03 5.33
C ALA A 73 -4.07 3.38 4.59
N ALA A 74 -4.29 3.36 3.27
CA ALA A 74 -4.46 4.56 2.47
C ALA A 74 -5.71 5.35 2.86
N ARG A 75 -6.78 4.65 3.27
CA ARG A 75 -8.01 5.25 3.78
C ARG A 75 -7.81 5.87 5.16
N GLU A 76 -7.11 5.19 6.07
CA GLU A 76 -6.75 5.73 7.39
C GLU A 76 -5.88 6.99 7.28
N ALA A 77 -4.97 7.02 6.31
CA ALA A 77 -4.10 8.16 6.05
C ALA A 77 -4.72 9.26 5.16
N GLU A 78 -5.99 9.10 4.76
CA GLU A 78 -6.72 10.03 3.86
C GLU A 78 -6.00 10.32 2.52
N ILE A 79 -5.21 9.35 2.03
CA ILE A 79 -4.49 9.44 0.75
C ILE A 79 -5.12 8.60 -0.37
N LEU A 80 -6.18 7.85 -0.07
CA LEU A 80 -6.84 7.00 -1.06
C LEU A 80 -7.62 7.83 -2.08
N VAL A 81 -7.32 7.66 -3.37
CA VAL A 81 -7.99 8.39 -4.46
C VAL A 81 -9.07 7.54 -5.12
N ALA A 82 -8.75 6.30 -5.47
CA ALA A 82 -9.67 5.36 -6.09
C ALA A 82 -9.24 3.91 -5.80
N VAL A 83 -10.21 3.01 -5.84
CA VAL A 83 -10.04 1.57 -5.61
C VAL A 83 -9.97 0.79 -6.92
#